data_AF-A0A6C2CBF6-F1
#
_entry.id   AF-A0A6C2CBF6-F1
#
_cell.length_a   1.000
_cell.length_b   1.000
_cell.length_c   1.000
_cell.angle_alpha   90.00
_cell.angle_beta   90.00
_cell.angle_gamma   90.00
#
_symmetry.space_group_name_H-M   'P 1'
#
loop_
_entity.id
_entity.type
_entity.pdbx_description
1 polymer ?
#
loop_
_entity_poly.entity_id
_entity_poly.type
_entity_poly.pdbx_seq_one_letter_code
_entity_poly.pdbx_strand_id
1 'polypeptide(L)' 'MSDEAKTYGHLFEVDHDAALREKFASGQGVIELQPDMNDAMLLAVVKQAVSICDGKPFLVVPATA' A
#
# COMPACT_ATOMS: atom_id res chain seq x y z
N MET A 1 -5.83 24.09 9.70
CA MET A 1 -5.71 22.84 8.91
C MET A 1 -7.10 22.55 8.38
N SER A 2 -7.30 22.75 7.08
CA SER A 2 -8.62 22.84 6.44
C SER A 2 -9.39 21.52 6.53
N ASP A 3 -10.68 21.59 6.87
CA ASP A 3 -11.56 20.45 7.17
C ASP A 3 -11.91 19.57 5.94
N GLU A 4 -11.46 19.91 4.73
CA GLU A 4 -11.70 19.10 3.52
C GLU A 4 -10.93 17.76 3.51
N ALA A 5 -9.80 17.66 4.22
CA ALA A 5 -9.03 16.42 4.29
C ALA A 5 -9.72 15.32 5.15
N LYS A 6 -10.69 15.69 5.99
CA LYS A 6 -11.34 14.76 6.93
C LYS A 6 -12.54 14.03 6.35
N THR A 7 -13.14 14.55 5.29
CA THR A 7 -14.44 14.05 4.80
C THR A 7 -14.30 12.81 3.88
N TYR A 8 -13.12 12.54 3.33
CA TYR A 8 -12.89 11.38 2.46
C TYR A 8 -12.03 10.24 3.05
N GLY A 9 -11.23 10.50 4.11
CA GLY A 9 -10.35 9.46 4.69
C GLY A 9 -11.05 8.45 5.61
N HIS A 10 -12.11 8.84 6.32
CA HIS A 10 -12.55 8.07 7.49
C HIS A 10 -13.48 6.87 7.25
N LEU A 11 -14.00 6.64 6.05
CA LEU A 11 -14.93 5.54 5.78
C LEU A 11 -14.31 4.36 5.00
N PHE A 12 -13.09 4.51 4.46
CA PHE A 12 -12.43 3.49 3.64
C PHE A 12 -11.05 3.04 4.16
N GLU A 13 -10.42 3.80 5.07
CA GLU A 13 -9.05 3.52 5.53
C GLU A 13 -8.90 2.29 6.44
N VAL A 14 -9.89 2.00 7.29
CA VAL A 14 -9.76 0.89 8.27
C VAL A 14 -9.93 -0.48 7.61
N ASP A 15 -10.78 -0.57 6.59
CA ASP A 15 -11.11 -1.84 5.92
C ASP A 15 -10.07 -2.19 4.84
N HIS A 16 -9.53 -1.17 4.16
CA HIS A 16 -8.53 -1.37 3.12
C HIS A 16 -7.18 -1.84 3.70
N ASP A 17 -6.74 -1.24 4.81
CA ASP A 17 -5.51 -1.65 5.49
C ASP A 17 -5.60 -3.06 6.11
N ALA A 18 -6.78 -3.43 6.63
CA ALA A 18 -7.03 -4.78 7.15
C ALA A 18 -7.00 -5.82 6.02
N ALA A 19 -7.69 -5.56 4.91
CA ALA A 19 -7.69 -6.43 3.73
C ALA A 19 -6.30 -6.57 3.10
N LEU A 20 -5.51 -5.49 3.08
CA LEU A 20 -4.11 -5.53 2.66
C LEU A 20 -3.29 -6.41 3.61
N ARG A 21 -3.36 -6.19 4.92
CA ARG A 21 -2.66 -7.03 5.91
C ARG A 21 -3.00 -8.51 5.76
N GLU A 22 -4.27 -8.85 5.52
CA GLU A 22 -4.70 -10.24 5.30
C GLU A 22 -4.11 -10.84 4.02
N LYS A 23 -4.15 -10.10 2.90
CA LYS A 23 -3.51 -10.54 1.64
C LYS A 23 -2.01 -10.74 1.78
N PHE A 24 -1.35 -9.86 2.51
CA PHE A 24 0.08 -9.97 2.77
C PHE A 24 0.39 -11.15 3.71
N ALA A 25 -0.40 -11.35 4.77
CA ALA A 25 -0.27 -12.50 5.68
C ALA A 25 -0.55 -13.85 4.99
N SER A 26 -1.42 -13.89 3.97
CA SER A 26 -1.68 -15.07 3.15
C SER A 26 -0.60 -15.36 2.10
N GLY A 27 0.44 -14.51 1.99
CA GLY A 27 1.50 -14.62 0.98
C GLY A 27 1.07 -14.20 -0.43
N GLN A 28 -0.04 -13.46 -0.52
CA GLN A 28 -0.61 -12.93 -1.76
C GLN A 28 -0.41 -11.42 -1.89
N GLY A 29 0.58 -10.86 -1.18
CA GLY A 29 0.91 -9.44 -1.25
C GLY A 29 1.42 -9.07 -2.65
N VAL A 30 0.76 -8.11 -3.29
CA VAL A 30 1.17 -7.54 -4.58
C VAL A 30 1.16 -6.02 -4.46
N ILE A 31 2.24 -5.39 -4.92
CA ILE A 31 2.38 -3.95 -5.04
C ILE A 31 2.46 -3.60 -6.53
N GLU A 32 1.51 -2.81 -7.00
CA GLU A 32 1.52 -2.28 -8.38
C GLU A 32 2.05 -0.85 -8.36
N LEU A 33 3.24 -0.64 -8.95
CA LEU A 33 3.83 0.68 -9.05
C LEU A 33 3.10 1.50 -10.11
N GLN A 34 2.88 2.79 -9.83
CA GLN A 34 2.26 3.71 -10.78
C GLN A 34 3.33 4.43 -11.62
N PRO A 35 3.06 4.76 -12.90
CA PRO A 35 4.04 5.39 -13.79
C PRO A 35 4.58 6.75 -13.30
N ASP A 36 3.80 7.45 -12.49
CA ASP A 36 4.11 8.78 -11.95
C ASP A 36 4.74 8.74 -10.55
N MET A 37 5.02 7.55 -10.00
CA MET A 37 5.71 7.42 -8.73
C MET A 37 7.15 7.91 -8.85
N ASN A 38 7.50 8.89 -8.01
CA ASN A 38 8.90 9.23 -7.78
C ASN A 38 9.55 8.26 -6.78
N ASP A 39 10.88 8.33 -6.68
CA ASP A 39 11.68 7.45 -5.82
C ASP A 39 11.25 7.48 -4.34
N ALA A 40 10.82 8.63 -3.83
CA ALA A 40 10.38 8.77 -2.45
C ALA A 40 9.06 8.01 -2.20
N MET A 41 8.12 8.08 -3.14
CA MET A 41 6.86 7.34 -3.10
C MET A 41 7.10 5.83 -3.20
N LEU A 42 7.98 5.41 -4.12
CA LEU A 42 8.36 4.00 -4.28
C LEU A 42 8.98 3.45 -2.99
N LEU A 43 9.92 4.19 -2.39
CA LEU A 43 10.54 3.80 -1.13
C LEU A 43 9.53 3.68 0.01
N ALA A 44 8.57 4.61 0.10
CA ALA A 44 7.54 4.59 1.12
C ALA A 44 6.65 3.34 1.01
N VAL A 45 6.18 3.02 -0.20
CA VAL A 45 5.30 1.88 -0.45
C VAL A 45 6.01 0.55 -0.20
N VAL A 46 7.27 0.39 -0.64
CA VAL A 46 8.04 -0.83 -0.37
C VAL A 46 8.28 -1.01 1.13
N LYS A 47 8.62 0.05 1.87
CA LYS A 47 8.79 -0.02 3.33
C LYS A 47 7.50 -0.41 4.04
N GLN A 48 6.37 0.17 3.62
CA GLN A 48 5.07 -0.17 4.19
C GLN A 48 4.75 -1.65 3.96
N ALA A 49 4.93 -2.16 2.76
CA ALA A 49 4.72 -3.57 2.44
C ALA A 49 5.59 -4.51 3.28
N VAL A 50 6.88 -4.20 3.46
CA VAL A 50 7.78 -4.96 4.36
C VAL A 50 7.26 -4.95 5.80
N SER A 51 6.71 -3.82 6.28
CA SER A 51 6.20 -3.72 7.65
C SER A 51 4.94 -4.54 7.91
N ILE A 52 4.15 -4.83 6.86
CA ILE A 52 2.87 -5.55 6.97
C ILE A 52 2.93 -6.98 6.44
N CYS A 53 4.04 -7.41 5.83
CA CYS A 53 4.15 -8.74 5.23
C CYS A 53 4.30 -9.89 6.23
N ASP A 54 4.56 -9.61 7.51
CA ASP A 54 4.72 -10.62 8.56
C ASP A 54 5.71 -11.76 8.17
N GLY A 55 6.80 -11.38 7.49
CA GLY A 55 7.82 -12.30 7.00
C GLY A 55 7.43 -13.11 5.75
N LYS A 56 6.24 -12.89 5.18
CA LYS A 56 5.80 -13.52 3.93
C LYS A 56 6.38 -12.82 2.70
N PRO A 57 6.63 -13.56 1.61
CA PRO A 57 7.02 -12.95 0.34
C PRO A 57 5.87 -12.14 -0.26
N PHE A 58 6.21 -11.10 -1.01
CA PHE A 58 5.29 -10.30 -1.82
C PHE A 58 5.92 -9.95 -3.16
N LEU A 59 5.10 -9.61 -4.15
CA LEU A 59 5.52 -9.23 -5.49
C LEU A 59 5.44 -7.71 -5.68
N VAL A 60 6.44 -7.16 -6.36
CA VAL A 60 6.42 -5.79 -6.85
C VAL A 60 6.31 -5.84 -8.36
N VAL A 61 5.25 -5.26 -8.90
CA VAL A 61 4.99 -5.18 -10.33
C VAL A 61 5.35 -3.76 -10.78
N PRO A 62 6.35 -3.59 -11.65
CA PRO A 62 6.67 -2.29 -12.23
C PRO A 62 5.48 -1.70 -12.97
N ALA A 63 5.44 -0.38 -13.05
CA ALA A 63 4.46 0.30 -13.90
C ALA A 63 4.61 -0.16 -15.35
N THR A 64 3.50 -0.54 -15.98
CA THR A 64 3.48 -0.69 -17.44
C THR A 64 3.63 0.68 -18.08
N ALA A 65 4.60 0.81 -18.98
CA ALA A 65 4.86 2.01 -19.77
C ALA A 65 3.70 2.36 -20.71
#